data_AF-A0AAW9SKB2-F1
#
_entry.id   AF-A0AAW9SKB2-F1
#
_cell.length_a   1.000
_cell.length_b   1.000
_cell.length_c   1.000
_cell.angle_alpha   90.00
_cell.angle_beta   90.00
_cell.angle_gamma   90.00
#
_symmetry.space_group_name_H-M   'P 1'
#
loop_
_entity.id
_entity.type
_entity.pdbx_description
1 polymer ?
#
loop_
_entity_poly.entity_id
_entity_poly.type
_entity_poly.pdbx_seq_one_letter_code
_entity_poly.pdbx_strand_id
1 'polypeptide(L)'
;MGAYFIRRRSRDDLYRRVLRRYVQMSTSGGVTQAIFPEGGLSLDGGLQPPKLGLLRYITDDLDLAARDVVFVPVALNYDRVLEDTVLIGAGESGTRRFEASITHVTLATLKQLWLRVTGRFHRFGYAAVSFGRPLSLRADPALAADAAALAERLLAEIARNVPVLPVPLVAHLLLEKPRRAEDLPGAFAAACTLLEGCHIHLPRADSAYAAQVGLRMLTERGIVVENGGLLAVAPEKQALAGFYARSIAHLFLARRSPEA
;
A
#
# COMPACT_ATOMS: atom_id res chain seq x y z
N MET A 1 21.58 -4.94 8.60
CA MET A 1 20.31 -5.42 7.99
C MET A 1 20.66 -6.26 6.78
N GLY A 2 20.13 -7.47 6.70
CA GLY A 2 20.33 -8.38 5.56
C GLY A 2 19.01 -8.60 4.83
N ALA A 3 19.05 -8.68 3.51
CA ALA A 3 17.94 -9.13 2.68
C ALA A 3 18.31 -10.48 2.07
N TYR A 4 17.35 -11.40 1.98
CA TYR A 4 17.55 -12.67 1.31
C TYR A 4 16.51 -12.84 0.20
N PHE A 5 16.97 -13.33 -0.95
CA PHE A 5 16.12 -13.50 -2.12
C PHE A 5 15.34 -14.81 -2.02
N ILE A 6 14.02 -14.75 -2.24
CA ILE A 6 13.15 -15.92 -2.21
C ILE A 6 12.74 -16.32 -3.63
N ARG A 7 13.12 -17.53 -4.04
CA ARG A 7 12.71 -18.13 -5.32
C ARG A 7 11.26 -18.63 -5.24
N ARG A 8 10.31 -17.79 -5.65
CA ARG A 8 8.86 -17.99 -5.49
C ARG A 8 8.28 -19.24 -6.18
N ARG A 9 8.90 -19.73 -7.26
CA ARG A 9 8.45 -20.91 -8.03
C ARG A 9 9.35 -22.13 -7.85
N SER A 10 10.20 -22.14 -6.81
CA SER A 10 11.04 -23.29 -6.55
C SER A 10 10.20 -24.47 -6.07
N ARG A 11 10.28 -25.59 -6.80
CA ARG A 11 9.74 -26.89 -6.37
C ARG A 11 10.82 -27.76 -5.70
N ASP A 12 12.02 -27.22 -5.54
CA ASP A 12 13.16 -27.90 -4.94
C ASP A 12 13.02 -27.98 -3.41
N ASP A 13 13.00 -29.19 -2.88
CA ASP A 13 12.84 -29.46 -1.45
C ASP A 13 14.09 -29.12 -0.64
N LEU A 14 15.29 -29.25 -1.22
CA LEU A 14 16.53 -28.83 -0.55
C LEU A 14 16.49 -27.31 -0.33
N TYR A 15 16.13 -26.55 -1.36
CA TYR A 15 15.98 -25.10 -1.24
C TYR A 15 15.00 -24.71 -0.12
N ARG A 16 13.83 -25.38 -0.04
CA ARG A 16 12.83 -25.09 1.00
C ARG A 16 13.36 -25.42 2.40
N ARG A 17 14.04 -26.55 2.57
CA ARG A 17 14.65 -26.94 3.86
C ARG A 17 15.73 -25.95 4.30
N VAL A 18 16.60 -25.54 3.38
CA VAL A 18 17.65 -24.55 3.66
C VAL A 18 17.03 -23.20 4.04
N LEU A 19 16.04 -22.72 3.28
CA LEU A 19 15.34 -21.48 3.57
C LEU A 19 14.62 -21.53 4.92
N ARG A 20 13.90 -22.63 5.21
CA ARG A 20 13.24 -22.84 6.51
C ARG A 20 14.24 -22.76 7.65
N ARG A 21 15.35 -23.50 7.55
CA ARG A 21 16.38 -23.51 8.60
C ARG A 21 17.03 -22.14 8.79
N TYR A 22 17.29 -21.42 7.70
CA TYR A 22 17.83 -20.06 7.76
C TYR A 22 16.91 -19.09 8.50
N VAL A 23 15.60 -19.13 8.21
CA VAL A 23 14.60 -18.28 8.88
C VAL A 23 14.51 -18.65 10.36
N GLN A 24 14.43 -19.93 10.71
CA GLN A 24 14.41 -20.40 12.10
C GLN A 24 15.65 -19.92 12.87
N MET A 25 16.85 -20.10 12.32
CA MET A 25 18.10 -19.66 12.95
C MET A 25 18.13 -18.12 13.13
N SER A 26 17.63 -17.36 12.15
CA SER A 26 17.53 -15.91 12.24
C SER A 26 16.58 -15.48 13.35
N THR A 27 15.42 -16.13 13.45
CA THR A 27 14.41 -15.88 14.48
C THR A 27 14.94 -16.23 15.88
N SER A 28 15.50 -17.42 16.08
CA SER A 28 16.09 -17.83 17.37
C SER A 28 17.27 -16.95 17.77
N GLY A 29 18.08 -16.49 16.80
CA GLY A 29 19.18 -15.56 17.00
C GLY A 29 18.76 -14.13 17.32
N GLY A 30 17.46 -13.81 17.29
CA GLY A 30 16.93 -12.48 17.58
C GLY A 30 17.19 -11.46 16.49
N VAL A 31 17.44 -11.89 15.25
CA VAL A 31 17.66 -11.00 14.12
C VAL A 31 16.33 -10.36 13.71
N THR A 32 16.30 -9.03 13.63
CA THR A 32 15.15 -8.30 13.10
C THR A 32 14.97 -8.60 11.61
N GLN A 33 13.79 -9.09 11.25
CA GLN A 33 13.43 -9.48 9.89
C GLN A 33 12.25 -8.63 9.40
N ALA A 34 12.32 -8.16 8.16
CA ALA A 34 11.21 -7.49 7.48
C ALA A 34 10.66 -8.41 6.39
N ILE A 35 9.36 -8.66 6.41
CA ILE A 35 8.69 -9.51 5.42
C ILE A 35 7.46 -8.78 4.86
N PHE A 36 7.18 -9.02 3.59
CA PHE A 36 5.92 -8.61 2.97
C PHE A 36 4.99 -9.82 2.97
N PRO A 37 3.93 -9.86 3.80
CA PRO A 37 3.09 -11.04 3.95
C PRO A 37 2.46 -11.47 2.62
N GLU A 38 2.15 -10.54 1.74
CA GLU A 38 1.58 -10.77 0.41
C GLU A 38 2.58 -11.38 -0.59
N GLY A 39 3.89 -11.25 -0.31
CA GLY A 39 4.96 -11.81 -1.13
C GLY A 39 5.15 -11.12 -2.48
N GLY A 40 4.70 -9.87 -2.65
CA GLY A 40 4.85 -9.08 -3.87
C GLY A 40 4.42 -7.62 -3.71
N LEU A 41 4.60 -6.83 -4.77
CA LEU A 41 4.00 -5.51 -4.89
C LEU A 41 2.51 -5.66 -5.24
N SER A 42 1.67 -4.77 -4.73
CA SER A 42 0.27 -4.67 -5.13
C SER A 42 0.16 -4.30 -6.60
N LEU A 43 -0.66 -5.04 -7.35
CA LEU A 43 -0.86 -4.81 -8.79
C LEU A 43 -2.08 -3.91 -9.07
N ASP A 44 -3.04 -3.91 -8.15
CA ASP A 44 -4.30 -3.15 -8.23
C ASP A 44 -4.41 -2.09 -7.12
N GLY A 45 -3.34 -1.90 -6.34
CA GLY A 45 -3.29 -0.97 -5.22
C GLY A 45 -3.99 -1.43 -3.94
N GLY A 46 -4.68 -2.58 -3.95
CA GLY A 46 -5.29 -3.17 -2.76
C GLY A 46 -4.37 -4.15 -2.02
N LEU A 47 -4.83 -4.54 -0.83
CA LEU A 47 -4.24 -5.66 -0.07
C LEU A 47 -4.53 -6.98 -0.76
N GLN A 48 -3.53 -7.84 -0.85
CA GLN A 48 -3.63 -9.19 -1.41
C GLN A 48 -3.63 -10.26 -0.30
N PRO A 49 -4.09 -11.49 -0.61
CA PRO A 49 -4.03 -12.59 0.34
C PRO A 49 -2.59 -12.91 0.78
N PRO A 50 -2.39 -13.29 2.06
CA PRO A 50 -1.07 -13.51 2.59
C PRO A 50 -0.47 -14.84 2.10
N LYS A 51 0.86 -14.92 2.13
CA LYS A 51 1.64 -16.13 1.88
C LYS A 51 2.11 -16.69 3.21
N LEU A 52 1.60 -17.88 3.55
CA LEU A 52 1.86 -18.51 4.84
C LEU A 52 3.29 -19.06 5.00
N GLY A 53 4.03 -19.24 3.90
CA GLY A 53 5.31 -19.97 3.92
C GLY A 53 6.34 -19.41 4.91
N LEU A 54 6.61 -18.10 4.85
CA LEU A 54 7.56 -17.47 5.78
C LEU A 54 7.04 -17.44 7.21
N LEU A 55 5.74 -17.19 7.40
CA LEU A 55 5.12 -17.16 8.73
C LEU A 55 5.25 -18.53 9.40
N ARG A 56 4.97 -19.62 8.68
CA ARG A 56 5.23 -20.99 9.14
C ARG A 56 6.68 -21.20 9.54
N TYR A 57 7.64 -20.79 8.71
CA TYR A 57 9.05 -20.94 9.06
C TYR A 57 9.47 -20.12 10.30
N ILE A 58 8.79 -19.02 10.59
CA ILE A 58 9.02 -18.23 11.81
C ILE A 58 8.39 -18.89 13.03
N THR A 59 7.18 -19.45 12.90
CA THR A 59 6.43 -20.04 14.01
C THR A 59 6.81 -21.49 14.32
N ASP A 60 7.38 -22.20 13.35
CA ASP A 60 7.81 -23.60 13.50
C ASP A 60 8.93 -23.76 14.53
N ASP A 61 8.74 -24.70 15.45
CA ASP A 61 9.72 -25.09 16.48
C ASP A 61 10.17 -23.93 17.38
N LEU A 62 9.29 -22.95 17.62
CA LEU A 62 9.56 -21.83 18.54
C LEU A 62 9.57 -22.26 20.00
N ASP A 63 10.65 -21.91 20.69
CA ASP A 63 10.70 -21.89 22.16
C ASP A 63 10.37 -20.47 22.67
N LEU A 64 9.08 -20.21 22.87
CA LEU A 64 8.57 -18.91 23.36
C LEU A 64 8.98 -18.61 24.82
N ALA A 65 9.38 -19.63 25.59
CA ALA A 65 9.91 -19.46 26.93
C ALA A 65 11.32 -18.88 26.86
N ALA A 66 12.16 -19.40 25.95
CA ALA A 66 13.50 -18.87 25.73
C ALA A 66 13.48 -17.46 25.10
N ARG A 67 12.65 -17.22 24.07
CA ARG A 67 12.59 -15.92 23.38
C ARG A 67 11.22 -15.68 22.75
N ASP A 68 10.66 -14.50 23.03
CA ASP A 68 9.43 -14.06 22.37
C ASP A 68 9.70 -13.59 20.93
N VAL A 69 8.71 -13.78 20.07
CA VAL A 69 8.68 -13.26 18.71
C VAL A 69 7.54 -12.25 18.65
N VAL A 70 7.89 -11.00 18.36
CA VAL A 70 6.93 -9.91 18.24
C VAL A 70 6.85 -9.47 16.80
N PHE A 71 5.66 -9.55 16.22
CA PHE A 71 5.37 -8.95 14.92
C PHE A 71 4.93 -7.50 15.11
N VAL A 72 5.53 -6.59 14.35
CA VAL A 72 5.10 -5.20 14.28
C VAL A 72 4.42 -4.98 12.93
N PRO A 73 3.08 -4.84 12.86
CA PRO A 73 2.39 -4.54 11.63
C PRO A 73 2.83 -3.17 11.09
N VAL A 74 3.26 -3.12 9.84
CA VAL A 74 3.66 -1.86 9.17
C VAL A 74 2.81 -1.69 7.92
N ALA A 75 2.12 -0.56 7.82
CA ALA A 75 1.33 -0.21 6.67
C ALA A 75 1.94 1.00 5.96
N LEU A 76 2.00 0.94 4.62
CA LEU A 76 2.58 1.97 3.77
C LEU A 76 1.55 2.42 2.75
N ASN A 77 1.49 3.72 2.47
CA ASN A 77 0.72 4.24 1.35
C ASN A 77 1.47 5.40 0.67
N TYR A 78 1.15 5.65 -0.61
CA TYR A 78 1.85 6.62 -1.47
C TYR A 78 0.86 7.43 -2.30
N ASP A 79 1.11 8.74 -2.40
CA ASP A 79 0.41 9.60 -3.37
C ASP A 79 0.91 9.40 -4.79
N ARG A 80 2.13 8.84 -4.94
CA ARG A 80 2.71 8.53 -6.24
C ARG A 80 3.60 7.30 -6.17
N VAL A 81 3.24 6.30 -6.95
CA VAL A 81 4.06 5.11 -7.22
C VAL A 81 4.66 5.29 -8.61
N LEU A 82 6.00 5.28 -8.72
CA LEU A 82 6.68 5.55 -10.00
C LEU A 82 6.41 4.45 -11.03
N GLU A 83 6.16 3.24 -10.56
CA GLU A 83 5.93 2.03 -11.35
C GLU A 83 4.45 1.73 -11.59
N ASP A 84 3.51 2.60 -11.17
CA ASP A 84 2.08 2.29 -11.19
C ASP A 84 1.54 1.82 -12.56
N THR A 85 1.94 2.48 -13.64
CA THR A 85 1.49 2.15 -14.99
C THR A 85 2.02 0.79 -15.44
N VAL A 86 3.22 0.41 -14.97
CA VAL A 86 3.83 -0.90 -15.24
C VAL A 86 3.19 -1.99 -14.36
N LEU A 87 2.85 -1.66 -13.10
CA LEU A 87 2.19 -2.58 -12.17
C LEU A 87 0.78 -2.95 -12.65
N ILE A 88 0.01 -1.96 -13.11
CA ILE A 88 -1.34 -2.17 -13.67
C ILE A 88 -1.25 -3.01 -14.94
N GLY A 89 -0.36 -2.65 -15.88
CA GLY A 89 -0.17 -3.43 -17.11
C GLY A 89 0.30 -4.87 -16.87
N ALA A 90 1.08 -5.11 -15.82
CA ALA A 90 1.48 -6.46 -15.41
C ALA A 90 0.31 -7.26 -14.78
N GLY A 91 -0.63 -6.59 -14.12
CA GLY A 91 -1.88 -7.18 -13.63
C GLY A 91 -2.83 -7.56 -14.76
N GLU A 92 -3.03 -6.66 -15.72
CA GLU A 92 -3.92 -6.85 -16.88
C GLU A 92 -3.40 -7.89 -17.87
N SER A 93 -2.09 -7.95 -18.10
CA SER A 93 -1.48 -8.89 -19.06
C SER A 93 -1.24 -10.30 -18.49
N GLY A 94 -1.39 -10.51 -17.17
CA GLY A 94 -1.08 -11.78 -16.49
C GLY A 94 0.41 -12.20 -16.54
N THR A 95 1.26 -11.42 -17.21
CA THR A 95 2.69 -11.66 -17.33
C THR A 95 3.45 -10.71 -16.40
N ARG A 96 4.01 -11.24 -15.32
CA ARG A 96 4.91 -10.47 -14.42
C ARG A 96 6.27 -10.20 -15.06
N ARG A 97 6.31 -9.67 -16.29
CA ARG A 97 7.55 -9.23 -16.94
C ARG A 97 7.57 -7.71 -16.93
N PHE A 98 8.52 -7.17 -16.16
CA PHE A 98 8.78 -5.75 -16.04
C PHE A 98 9.55 -5.29 -17.28
N GLU A 99 8.85 -4.81 -18.31
CA GLU A 99 9.49 -4.14 -19.45
C GLU A 99 9.44 -2.63 -19.23
N ALA A 100 10.28 -2.13 -18.32
CA ALA A 100 10.54 -0.70 -18.23
C ALA A 100 11.39 -0.29 -19.45
N SER A 101 10.73 0.19 -20.51
CA SER A 101 11.41 0.73 -21.69
C SER A 101 12.27 1.94 -21.28
N ILE A 102 13.59 1.82 -21.46
CA ILE A 102 14.59 2.85 -21.13
C ILE A 102 14.20 4.22 -21.72
N THR A 103 13.61 4.25 -22.92
CA THR A 103 13.15 5.46 -23.60
C THR A 103 12.09 6.23 -22.82
N HIS A 104 11.14 5.54 -22.18
CA HIS A 104 10.10 6.17 -21.35
C HIS A 104 10.70 6.78 -20.08
N VAL A 105 11.69 6.12 -19.47
CA VAL A 105 12.41 6.64 -18.30
C VAL A 105 13.19 7.91 -18.66
N THR A 106 13.87 7.92 -19.82
CA THR A 106 14.64 9.09 -20.29
C THR A 106 13.75 10.29 -20.58
N LEU A 107 12.62 10.10 -21.28
CA LEU A 107 11.66 11.17 -21.58
C LEU A 107 10.99 11.73 -20.32
N ALA A 108 10.61 10.85 -19.38
CA ALA A 108 10.09 11.26 -18.08
C ALA A 108 11.10 12.10 -17.29
N THR A 109 12.38 11.71 -17.31
CA THR A 109 13.48 12.42 -16.64
C THR A 109 13.72 13.80 -17.25
N LEU A 110 13.72 13.91 -18.60
CA LEU A 110 13.86 15.17 -19.32
C LEU A 110 12.70 16.14 -19.03
N LYS A 111 11.46 15.66 -19.07
CA LYS A 111 10.28 16.45 -18.68
C LYS A 111 10.41 16.98 -17.25
N GLN A 112 10.97 16.18 -16.35
CA GLN A 112 11.12 16.53 -14.95
C GLN A 112 12.24 17.54 -14.70
N LEU A 113 13.36 17.42 -15.42
CA LEU A 113 14.40 18.44 -15.50
C LEU A 113 13.84 19.77 -16.02
N TRP A 114 13.02 19.72 -17.08
CA TRP A 114 12.36 20.90 -17.63
C TRP A 114 11.40 21.56 -16.64
N LEU A 115 10.59 20.77 -15.92
CA LEU A 115 9.73 21.28 -14.85
C LEU A 115 10.55 21.91 -13.70
N ARG A 116 11.73 21.37 -13.41
CA ARG A 116 12.65 21.92 -12.39
C ARG A 116 13.26 23.25 -12.81
N VAL A 117 13.69 23.35 -14.07
CA VAL A 117 14.25 24.59 -14.64
C VAL A 117 13.17 25.67 -14.78
N THR A 118 11.93 25.29 -15.10
CA THR A 118 10.80 26.23 -15.24
C THR A 118 10.15 26.62 -13.90
N GLY A 119 10.67 26.16 -12.76
CA GLY A 119 10.10 26.44 -11.43
C GLY A 119 8.74 25.77 -11.17
N ARG A 120 8.28 24.89 -12.07
CA ARG A 120 7.01 24.14 -11.98
C ARG A 120 7.18 22.75 -11.36
N PHE A 121 8.30 22.51 -10.70
CA PHE A 121 8.57 21.24 -10.03
C PHE A 121 7.87 21.20 -8.68
N HIS A 122 6.83 20.38 -8.59
CA HIS A 122 6.14 20.10 -7.35
C HIS A 122 6.68 18.81 -6.69
N ARG A 123 6.54 18.71 -5.36
CA ARG A 123 6.90 17.50 -4.61
C ARG A 123 6.10 16.30 -5.14
N PHE A 124 6.69 15.10 -5.11
CA PHE A 124 6.11 13.83 -5.55
C PHE A 124 4.92 13.31 -4.70
N GLY A 125 4.24 14.20 -3.99
CA GLY A 125 3.26 13.86 -2.95
C GLY A 125 3.92 13.31 -1.69
N TYR A 126 3.14 12.58 -0.92
CA TYR A 126 3.54 12.00 0.35
C TYR A 126 3.71 10.47 0.24
N ALA A 127 4.66 9.96 1.01
CA ALA A 127 4.74 8.56 1.40
C ALA A 127 4.52 8.52 2.91
N ALA A 128 3.56 7.74 3.37
CA ALA A 128 3.26 7.62 4.79
C ALA A 128 3.47 6.18 5.25
N VAL A 129 3.91 6.07 6.50
CA VAL A 129 4.10 4.82 7.22
C VAL A 129 3.34 4.89 8.53
N SER A 130 2.60 3.83 8.84
CA SER A 130 1.92 3.65 10.11
C SER A 130 2.33 2.31 10.72
N PHE A 131 2.48 2.31 12.04
CA PHE A 131 2.79 1.11 12.82
C PHE A 131 1.53 0.70 13.58
N GLY A 132 1.10 -0.54 13.36
CA GLY A 132 -0.01 -1.12 14.09
C GLY A 132 0.41 -1.64 15.46
N ARG A 133 -0.55 -2.16 16.21
CA ARG A 133 -0.30 -2.76 17.53
C ARG A 133 0.64 -3.97 17.39
N PRO A 134 1.77 -4.02 18.12
CA PRO A 134 2.63 -5.18 18.13
C PRO A 134 1.90 -6.44 18.62
N LEU A 135 2.14 -7.58 17.95
CA LEU A 135 1.58 -8.89 18.28
C LEU A 135 2.71 -9.76 18.86
N SER A 136 2.64 -10.02 20.16
CA SER A 136 3.57 -10.94 20.86
C SER A 136 3.03 -12.36 20.78
N LEU A 137 3.83 -13.29 20.26
CA LEU A 137 3.47 -14.71 20.21
C LEU A 137 3.45 -15.34 21.61
N ARG A 138 4.26 -14.84 22.55
CA ARG A 138 4.18 -15.26 23.96
C ARG A 138 2.87 -14.83 24.61
N ALA A 139 2.38 -13.62 24.31
CA ALA A 139 1.13 -13.12 24.87
C ALA A 139 -0.10 -13.76 24.24
N ASP A 140 0.00 -14.22 22.99
CA ASP A 140 -1.06 -14.95 22.28
C ASP A 140 -0.50 -16.23 21.61
N PRO A 141 -0.31 -17.31 22.38
CA PRO A 141 0.27 -18.55 21.87
C PRO A 141 -0.58 -19.23 20.78
N ALA A 142 -1.87 -18.92 20.68
CA ALA A 142 -2.74 -19.47 19.63
C ALA A 142 -2.28 -19.02 18.24
N LEU A 143 -1.78 -17.78 18.12
CA LEU A 143 -1.20 -17.27 16.87
C LEU A 143 0.12 -17.97 16.49
N ALA A 144 0.86 -18.52 17.46
CA ALA A 144 2.06 -19.31 17.17
C ALA A 144 1.70 -20.71 16.62
N ALA A 145 0.56 -21.25 17.04
CA ALA A 145 0.12 -22.59 16.63
C ALA A 145 -0.50 -22.61 15.21
N ASP A 146 -1.09 -21.50 14.78
CA ASP A 146 -1.74 -21.38 13.48
C ASP A 146 -1.21 -20.19 12.67
N ALA A 147 -0.33 -20.49 11.72
CA ALA A 147 0.22 -19.50 10.80
C ALA A 147 -0.83 -18.84 9.90
N ALA A 148 -1.97 -19.49 9.62
CA ALA A 148 -3.06 -18.89 8.87
C ALA A 148 -3.79 -17.83 9.71
N ALA A 149 -4.16 -18.18 10.95
CA ALA A 149 -4.75 -17.22 11.89
C ALA A 149 -3.83 -16.02 12.17
N LEU A 150 -2.52 -16.28 12.34
CA LEU A 150 -1.52 -15.21 12.45
C LEU A 150 -1.48 -14.32 11.20
N ALA A 151 -1.50 -14.90 10.00
CA ALA A 151 -1.47 -14.15 8.76
C ALA A 151 -2.71 -13.26 8.59
N GLU A 152 -3.90 -13.79 8.89
CA GLU A 152 -5.15 -13.06 8.87
C GLU A 152 -5.15 -11.93 9.89
N ARG A 153 -4.70 -12.21 11.12
CA ARG A 153 -4.59 -11.19 12.17
C ARG A 153 -3.62 -10.08 11.78
N LEU A 154 -2.45 -10.42 11.24
CA LEU A 154 -1.46 -9.46 10.77
C LEU A 154 -2.02 -8.59 9.65
N LEU A 155 -2.68 -9.19 8.65
CA LEU A 155 -3.31 -8.42 7.58
C LEU A 155 -4.43 -7.52 8.09
N ALA A 156 -5.25 -7.98 9.04
CA ALA A 156 -6.29 -7.15 9.65
C ALA A 156 -5.73 -5.97 10.44
N GLU A 157 -4.59 -6.15 11.14
CA GLU A 157 -3.87 -5.04 11.78
C GLU A 157 -3.27 -4.09 10.72
N ILE A 158 -2.61 -4.61 9.68
CA ILE A 158 -2.05 -3.77 8.59
C ILE A 158 -3.18 -2.98 7.92
N ALA A 159 -4.28 -3.63 7.57
CA ALA A 159 -5.41 -3.04 6.87
C ALA A 159 -5.99 -1.85 7.64
N ARG A 160 -6.22 -1.99 8.95
CA ARG A 160 -6.72 -0.91 9.80
C ARG A 160 -5.77 0.27 9.93
N ASN A 161 -4.47 0.02 9.75
CA ASN A 161 -3.44 1.04 9.92
C ASN A 161 -2.98 1.68 8.60
N VAL A 162 -3.54 1.29 7.44
CA VAL A 162 -3.17 1.89 6.14
C VAL A 162 -3.38 3.41 6.19
N PRO A 163 -2.33 4.23 5.95
CA PRO A 163 -2.48 5.67 5.91
C PRO A 163 -3.38 6.13 4.77
N VAL A 164 -4.27 7.07 5.05
CA VAL A 164 -5.11 7.75 4.05
C VAL A 164 -4.37 9.00 3.60
N LEU A 165 -4.10 9.07 2.30
CA LEU A 165 -3.36 10.17 1.68
C LEU A 165 -4.25 10.98 0.73
N PRO A 166 -3.85 12.23 0.40
CA PRO A 166 -4.59 13.10 -0.51
C PRO A 166 -4.98 12.49 -1.85
N VAL A 167 -4.04 11.85 -2.57
CA VAL A 167 -4.29 11.32 -3.92
C VAL A 167 -5.24 10.11 -3.88
N PRO A 168 -5.01 9.06 -3.06
CA PRO A 168 -5.98 7.98 -2.86
C PRO A 168 -7.38 8.47 -2.52
N LEU A 169 -7.50 9.46 -1.64
CA LEU A 169 -8.80 9.96 -1.19
C LEU A 169 -9.53 10.76 -2.27
N VAL A 170 -8.84 11.65 -2.98
CA VAL A 170 -9.44 12.37 -4.12
C VAL A 170 -9.81 11.40 -5.25
N ALA A 171 -8.94 10.43 -5.56
CA ALA A 171 -9.23 9.40 -6.57
C ALA A 171 -10.48 8.60 -6.20
N HIS A 172 -10.61 8.17 -4.94
CA HIS A 172 -11.80 7.47 -4.45
C HIS A 172 -13.07 8.32 -4.64
N LEU A 173 -13.05 9.58 -4.23
CA LEU A 173 -14.21 10.47 -4.29
C LEU A 173 -14.68 10.77 -5.73
N LEU A 174 -13.75 10.85 -6.69
CA LEU A 174 -14.05 11.12 -8.09
C LEU A 174 -14.44 9.86 -8.87
N LEU A 175 -14.01 8.68 -8.43
CA LEU A 175 -14.49 7.39 -8.95
C LEU A 175 -15.89 7.06 -8.48
N GLU A 176 -16.28 7.48 -7.27
CA GLU A 176 -17.67 7.34 -6.81
C GLU A 176 -18.63 8.14 -7.68
N LYS A 177 -18.28 9.41 -7.96
CA LYS A 177 -19.02 10.28 -8.87
C LYS A 177 -18.17 11.48 -9.31
N PRO A 178 -18.35 11.99 -10.54
CA PRO A 178 -17.86 13.31 -10.92
C PRO A 178 -18.36 14.39 -9.96
N ARG A 179 -17.55 15.42 -9.72
CA ARG A 179 -17.86 16.48 -8.74
C ARG A 179 -17.45 17.84 -9.29
N ARG A 180 -18.11 18.91 -8.87
CA ARG A 180 -17.61 20.25 -9.19
C ARG A 180 -16.36 20.54 -8.37
N ALA A 181 -15.47 21.37 -8.92
CA ALA A 181 -14.24 21.77 -8.25
C ALA A 181 -14.50 22.43 -6.88
N GLU A 182 -15.58 23.22 -6.79
CA GLU A 182 -16.03 23.88 -5.56
C GLU A 182 -16.50 22.89 -4.47
N ASP A 183 -17.04 21.74 -4.85
CA ASP A 183 -17.59 20.73 -3.92
C ASP A 183 -16.50 19.80 -3.36
N LEU A 184 -15.35 19.70 -4.03
CA LEU A 184 -14.32 18.73 -3.68
C LEU A 184 -13.76 18.91 -2.26
N PRO A 185 -13.44 20.13 -1.78
CA PRO A 185 -12.96 20.32 -0.41
C PRO A 185 -13.97 19.85 0.64
N GLY A 186 -15.27 20.12 0.43
CA GLY A 186 -16.34 19.68 1.33
C GLY A 186 -16.49 18.16 1.34
N ALA A 187 -16.44 17.52 0.17
CA ALA A 187 -16.48 16.07 0.05
C ALA A 187 -15.26 15.39 0.71
N PHE A 188 -14.08 15.99 0.57
CA PHE A 188 -12.85 15.51 1.19
C PHE A 188 -12.92 15.61 2.71
N ALA A 189 -13.39 16.75 3.24
CA ALA A 189 -13.59 16.93 4.68
C ALA A 189 -14.60 15.91 5.24
N ALA A 190 -15.74 15.72 4.57
CA ALA A 190 -16.74 14.73 4.97
C ALA A 190 -16.18 13.29 4.98
N ALA A 191 -15.33 12.94 4.01
CA ALA A 191 -14.66 11.64 3.99
C ALA A 191 -13.62 11.50 5.11
N CYS A 192 -12.93 12.58 5.49
CA CYS A 192 -12.04 12.57 6.65
C CYS A 192 -12.82 12.31 7.95
N THR A 193 -13.99 12.94 8.12
CA THR A 193 -14.89 12.69 9.25
C THR A 193 -15.37 11.24 9.29
N LEU A 194 -15.77 10.67 8.15
CA LEU A 194 -16.17 9.25 8.07
C LEU A 194 -15.04 8.29 8.47
N LEU A 195 -13.80 8.68 8.20
CA LEU A 195 -12.59 7.92 8.50
C LEU A 195 -11.95 8.32 9.83
N GLU A 196 -12.66 9.01 10.71
CA GLU A 196 -12.14 9.37 12.04
C GLU A 196 -11.66 8.12 12.81
N GLY A 197 -10.45 8.20 13.33
CA GLY A 197 -9.74 7.08 13.98
C GLY A 197 -8.87 6.25 13.03
N CYS A 198 -8.89 6.51 11.72
CA CYS A 198 -7.87 6.02 10.79
C CYS A 198 -6.67 6.98 10.74
N HIS A 199 -5.53 6.51 10.24
CA HIS A 199 -4.35 7.35 10.06
C HIS A 199 -4.47 8.24 8.81
N ILE A 200 -5.04 9.44 8.96
CA ILE A 200 -5.17 10.39 7.84
C ILE A 200 -3.98 11.34 7.83
N HIS A 201 -3.27 11.42 6.70
CA HIS A 201 -2.25 12.42 6.49
C HIS A 201 -2.86 13.70 5.93
N LEU A 202 -2.97 14.73 6.78
CA LEU A 202 -3.42 16.07 6.38
C LEU A 202 -2.23 17.03 6.36
N PRO A 203 -1.70 17.37 5.17
CA PRO A 203 -0.69 18.41 5.05
C PRO A 203 -1.18 19.71 5.69
N ARG A 204 -0.36 20.29 6.58
CA ARG A 204 -0.69 21.51 7.34
C ARG A 204 -1.94 21.41 8.23
N ALA A 205 -2.42 20.19 8.52
CA ALA A 205 -3.68 19.96 9.22
C ALA A 205 -4.90 20.63 8.56
N ASP A 206 -4.85 20.80 7.23
CA ASP A 206 -5.88 21.48 6.45
C ASP A 206 -6.42 20.53 5.37
N SER A 207 -7.69 20.15 5.49
CA SER A 207 -8.37 19.23 4.57
C SER A 207 -8.61 19.84 3.19
N ALA A 208 -8.85 21.15 3.10
CA ALA A 208 -9.05 21.83 1.82
C ALA A 208 -7.72 21.90 1.07
N TYR A 209 -6.63 22.24 1.76
CA TYR A 209 -5.29 22.19 1.19
C TYR A 209 -4.90 20.76 0.78
N ALA A 210 -5.20 19.75 1.60
CA ALA A 210 -4.99 18.34 1.25
C ALA A 210 -5.73 17.96 -0.04
N ALA A 211 -7.01 18.30 -0.16
CA ALA A 211 -7.81 18.05 -1.36
C ALA A 211 -7.19 18.69 -2.61
N GLN A 212 -6.72 19.94 -2.51
CA GLN A 212 -6.04 20.63 -3.61
C GLN A 212 -4.72 19.96 -4.00
N VAL A 213 -3.95 19.46 -3.03
CA VAL A 213 -2.72 18.71 -3.29
C VAL A 213 -3.03 17.43 -4.08
N GLY A 214 -4.02 16.65 -3.62
CA GLY A 214 -4.43 15.42 -4.29
C GLY A 214 -4.95 15.67 -5.70
N LEU A 215 -5.83 16.67 -5.86
CA LEU A 215 -6.37 17.07 -7.16
C LEU A 215 -5.25 17.48 -8.12
N ARG A 216 -4.38 18.41 -7.71
CA ARG A 216 -3.27 18.90 -8.55
C ARG A 216 -2.41 17.74 -9.06
N MET A 217 -2.07 16.80 -8.18
CA MET A 217 -1.26 15.64 -8.56
C MET A 217 -1.96 14.73 -9.57
N LEU A 218 -3.27 14.50 -9.42
CA LEU A 218 -4.04 13.71 -10.38
C LEU A 218 -4.18 14.43 -11.72
N THR A 219 -4.39 15.76 -11.72
CA THR A 219 -4.49 16.58 -12.93
C THR A 219 -3.16 16.69 -13.68
N GLU A 220 -2.04 16.91 -13.00
CA GLU A 220 -0.70 16.96 -13.62
C GLU A 220 -0.33 15.64 -14.35
N ARG A 221 -0.96 14.55 -13.92
CA ARG A 221 -0.80 13.21 -14.50
C ARG A 221 -1.85 12.87 -15.56
N GLY A 222 -2.78 13.78 -15.83
CA GLY A 222 -3.90 13.56 -16.74
C GLY A 222 -4.89 12.50 -16.25
N ILE A 223 -4.86 12.15 -14.96
CA ILE A 223 -5.80 11.18 -14.37
C ILE A 223 -7.16 11.84 -14.15
N VAL A 224 -7.15 13.12 -13.76
CA VAL A 224 -8.35 13.94 -13.59
C VAL A 224 -8.36 15.04 -14.62
N VAL A 225 -9.51 15.21 -15.27
CA VAL A 225 -9.79 16.28 -16.23
C VAL A 225 -10.89 17.17 -15.68
N GLU A 226 -10.80 18.46 -16.00
CA GLU A 226 -11.80 19.46 -15.64
C GLU A 226 -12.46 20.01 -16.90
N ASN A 227 -13.79 19.87 -16.99
CA ASN A 227 -14.59 20.40 -18.09
C ASN A 227 -15.71 21.28 -17.52
N GLY A 228 -15.63 22.59 -17.72
CA GLY A 228 -16.65 23.53 -17.24
C GLY A 228 -16.85 23.49 -15.71
N GLY A 229 -15.77 23.33 -14.95
CA GLY A 229 -15.82 23.21 -13.48
C GLY A 229 -16.17 21.82 -12.96
N LEU A 230 -16.51 20.85 -13.83
CA LEU A 230 -16.76 19.47 -13.45
C LEU A 230 -15.47 18.64 -13.53
N LEU A 231 -15.05 18.10 -12.40
CA LEU A 231 -13.93 17.18 -12.25
C LEU A 231 -14.39 15.74 -12.46
N ALA A 232 -13.70 15.03 -13.34
CA ALA A 232 -13.92 13.61 -13.59
C ALA A 232 -12.60 12.87 -13.86
N VAL A 233 -12.58 11.57 -13.59
CA VAL A 233 -11.46 10.70 -13.98
C VAL A 233 -11.49 10.49 -15.49
N ALA A 234 -10.35 10.69 -16.15
CA ALA A 234 -10.21 10.46 -17.59
C ALA A 234 -10.54 9.01 -17.94
N PRO A 235 -11.35 8.74 -18.99
CA PRO A 235 -11.78 7.38 -19.36
C PRO A 235 -10.62 6.38 -19.51
N GLU A 236 -9.52 6.82 -20.08
CA GLU A 236 -8.31 6.02 -20.31
C GLU A 236 -7.42 5.84 -19.07
N LYS A 237 -7.72 6.53 -17.95
CA LYS A 237 -6.99 6.47 -16.69
C LYS A 237 -7.81 5.91 -15.52
N GLN A 238 -8.96 5.30 -15.80
CA GLN A 238 -9.83 4.68 -14.79
C GLN A 238 -9.08 3.63 -13.94
N ALA A 239 -8.31 2.74 -14.58
CA ALA A 239 -7.51 1.74 -13.86
C ALA A 239 -6.47 2.38 -12.92
N LEU A 240 -5.86 3.49 -13.34
CA LEU A 240 -4.85 4.19 -12.55
C LEU A 240 -5.45 4.94 -11.37
N ALA A 241 -6.59 5.61 -11.55
CA ALA A 241 -7.34 6.17 -10.43
C ALA A 241 -7.80 5.05 -9.47
N GLY A 242 -8.24 3.92 -10.03
CA GLY A 242 -8.67 2.74 -9.29
C GLY A 242 -7.56 2.19 -8.41
N PHE A 243 -6.33 2.12 -8.93
CA PHE A 243 -5.15 1.71 -8.16
C PHE A 243 -4.96 2.56 -6.89
N TYR A 244 -4.99 3.88 -7.02
CA TYR A 244 -4.85 4.77 -5.86
C TYR A 244 -6.03 4.64 -4.90
N ALA A 245 -7.27 4.64 -5.41
CA ALA A 245 -8.47 4.56 -4.58
C ALA A 245 -8.59 3.22 -3.82
N ARG A 246 -8.16 2.11 -4.44
CA ARG A 246 -8.25 0.78 -3.84
C ARG A 246 -7.36 0.60 -2.62
N SER A 247 -6.29 1.39 -2.50
CA SER A 247 -5.41 1.38 -1.32
C SER A 247 -6.10 1.73 -0.02
N ILE A 248 -7.24 2.45 -0.07
CA ILE A 248 -8.00 2.86 1.12
C ILE A 248 -9.46 2.36 1.10
N ALA A 249 -9.88 1.66 0.04
CA ALA A 249 -11.28 1.28 -0.15
C ALA A 249 -11.82 0.39 0.99
N HIS A 250 -10.99 -0.50 1.55
CA HIS A 250 -11.36 -1.36 2.67
C HIS A 250 -11.68 -0.56 3.95
N LEU A 251 -11.09 0.62 4.13
CA LEU A 251 -11.38 1.49 5.29
C LEU A 251 -12.80 2.05 5.22
N PHE A 252 -13.30 2.36 4.02
CA PHE A 252 -14.68 2.80 3.82
C PHE A 252 -15.68 1.66 4.01
N LEU A 253 -15.37 0.45 3.50
CA LEU A 253 -16.21 -0.72 3.69
C LEU A 253 -16.38 -1.06 5.18
N ALA A 254 -15.28 -1.06 5.94
CA ALA A 254 -15.32 -1.34 7.37
C ALA A 254 -16.17 -0.33 8.18
N ARG A 255 -16.33 0.91 7.70
CA ARG A 255 -17.13 1.95 8.37
C ARG A 255 -18.59 1.98 7.92
N ARG A 256 -18.89 1.48 6.72
CA ARG A 256 -20.26 1.34 6.21
C ARG A 256 -20.97 0.08 6.72
N SER A 257 -20.22 -0.86 7.30
CA SER A 257 -20.76 -2.05 7.98
C SER A 257 -20.61 -1.96 9.51
N PRO A 258 -21.29 -1.05 10.22
CA PRO A 258 -21.48 -1.21 11.65
C PRO A 258 -22.54 -2.30 11.85
N GLU A 259 -22.12 -3.46 12.37
CA GLU A 259 -22.96 -4.58 12.80
C GLU A 259 -23.57 -5.49 11.70
N ALA A 260 -23.00 -6.70 11.61
CA ALA A 260 -23.74 -7.94 11.44
C ALA A 260 -23.26 -8.92 12.52
#